data_AF-A0A9E4IW04-F1
#
_entry.id   AF-A0A9E4IW04-F1
#
_cell.length_a   1.000
_cell.length_b   1.000
_cell.length_c   1.000
_cell.angle_alpha   90.00
_cell.angle_beta   90.00
_cell.angle_gamma   90.00
#
_symmetry.space_group_name_H-M   'P 1'
#
loop_
_entity.id
_entity.type
_entity.pdbx_description
1 polymer ?
#
loop_
_entity_poly.entity_id
_entity_poly.type
_entity_poly.pdbx_seq_one_letter_code
_entity_poly.pdbx_strand_id
1 'polypeptide(L)'
;MIASEDWWAIWLAGGLILLVAVGAVGGVPRVGRWAASPAEAFAGRTAGLLALGLGLGGLATAAVQVLTQDGRRFAAGFAPVFLLAVLAYAAAGQAAVRAAGFGYAFWALALGLLIANTVGTPSWIRPALRSELYIKTGLVLLGAEVLFGNVLRLGVPGLFVAWMVTPTVLIFMYLFGTRVLKMTSRALVIVIAAATSVCGVSAAIAVAAAARARKEELTLAVGMSLIFTVLMMVLMPLGIRAVGMDMVVGAAWIGGTVDATGAVVAAGALLGSQAEQIAAIVKMIQNSLIGLVAFLVAVFWVTRVEAGDGGSRPGAGEIWRRFPKFILGFVAASLLFSFVLTPALGGGRVDAILDLTSDLRGWLFCLAFASIGLDSRLGELARRAGGGRPIQLYLTGQTFNLVLTLLAAYLAFGGVLFDPIEIDGGQARAGTAIEHNLATGRDATALFHTDLEDWPPSALASTSHLTHSN
;
A
#
# COMPACT_ATOMS: atom_id res chain seq x y z
N MET A 1 -1.05 28.82 4.95
CA MET A 1 -1.29 27.58 4.16
C MET A 1 -0.05 27.13 3.36
N ILE A 2 0.73 28.04 2.77
CA ILE A 2 1.87 27.71 1.87
C ILE A 2 3.10 27.07 2.58
N ALA A 3 3.16 27.10 3.92
CA ALA A 3 4.35 26.70 4.68
C ALA A 3 4.34 25.27 5.27
N SER A 4 3.33 24.44 5.00
CA SER A 4 3.33 23.05 5.50
C SER A 4 3.65 22.06 4.39
N GLU A 5 4.51 21.09 4.68
CA GLU A 5 4.86 20.00 3.76
C GLU A 5 3.62 19.22 3.28
N ASP A 6 2.56 19.13 4.09
CA ASP A 6 1.31 18.44 3.70
C ASP A 6 0.65 19.07 2.47
N TRP A 7 0.57 20.40 2.38
CA TRP A 7 -0.02 21.07 1.22
C TRP A 7 0.88 20.89 0.00
N TRP A 8 2.18 21.06 0.15
CA TRP A 8 3.13 20.83 -0.94
C TRP A 8 3.11 19.41 -1.47
N ALA A 9 2.88 18.42 -0.61
CA ALA A 9 2.69 17.04 -1.04
C ALA A 9 1.50 16.90 -2.01
N ILE A 10 0.38 17.57 -1.71
CA ILE A 10 -0.81 17.60 -2.56
C ILE A 10 -0.52 18.32 -3.89
N TRP A 11 0.12 19.49 -3.83
CA TRP A 11 0.46 20.27 -5.03
C TRP A 11 1.43 19.51 -5.95
N LEU A 12 2.47 18.88 -5.40
CA LEU A 12 3.41 18.06 -6.16
C LEU A 12 2.71 16.86 -6.80
N ALA A 13 1.88 16.14 -6.04
CA ALA A 13 1.17 14.98 -6.57
C ALA A 13 0.15 15.38 -7.65
N GLY A 14 -0.63 16.43 -7.42
CA GLY A 14 -1.56 16.98 -8.41
C GLY A 14 -0.85 17.46 -9.67
N GLY A 15 0.31 18.11 -9.52
CA GLY A 15 1.15 18.51 -10.65
C GLY A 15 1.68 17.32 -11.44
N LEU A 16 2.17 16.27 -10.77
CA LEU A 16 2.61 15.04 -11.42
C LEU A 16 1.46 14.34 -12.17
N ILE A 17 0.29 14.22 -11.54
CA ILE A 17 -0.92 13.68 -12.17
C ILE A 17 -1.27 14.48 -13.43
N LEU A 18 -1.27 15.81 -13.33
CA LEU A 18 -1.57 16.70 -14.47
C LEU A 18 -0.57 16.50 -15.60
N LEU A 19 0.74 16.49 -15.30
CA LEU A 19 1.80 16.29 -16.30
C LEU A 19 1.66 14.95 -17.04
N VAL A 20 1.27 13.88 -16.33
CA VAL A 20 0.99 12.58 -16.95
C VAL A 20 -0.30 12.66 -17.77
N ALA A 21 -1.38 13.22 -17.24
CA ALA A 21 -2.69 13.28 -17.89
C ALA A 21 -2.68 14.07 -19.21
N VAL A 22 -1.89 15.13 -19.29
CA VAL A 22 -1.69 15.93 -20.51
C VAL A 22 -0.66 15.34 -21.48
N GLY A 23 -0.02 14.22 -21.12
CA GLY A 23 0.98 13.55 -21.95
C GLY A 23 2.37 14.21 -21.95
N ALA A 24 2.64 15.16 -21.04
CA ALA A 24 3.98 15.75 -20.89
C ALA A 24 5.01 14.74 -20.35
N VAL A 25 4.54 13.71 -19.64
CA VAL A 25 5.36 12.56 -19.22
C VAL A 25 4.83 11.32 -19.95
N GLY A 26 5.50 10.94 -21.04
CA GLY A 26 5.14 9.76 -21.85
C GLY A 26 5.71 8.43 -21.34
N GLY A 27 6.56 8.45 -20.30
CA GLY A 27 7.17 7.25 -19.74
C GLY A 27 7.99 7.56 -18.49
N VAL A 28 7.94 6.65 -17.51
CA VAL A 28 8.78 6.74 -16.30
C VAL A 28 9.91 5.71 -16.40
N PRO A 29 11.18 6.16 -16.43
CA PRO A 29 12.33 5.26 -16.48
C PRO A 29 12.35 4.29 -15.30
N ARG A 30 12.50 3.00 -15.60
CA ARG A 30 12.66 1.92 -14.62
C ARG A 30 14.10 1.40 -14.65
N VAL A 31 14.61 0.94 -13.52
CA VAL A 31 15.87 0.19 -13.48
C VAL A 31 15.62 -1.22 -14.01
N GLY A 32 16.50 -1.70 -14.89
CA GLY A 32 16.37 -3.02 -15.51
C GLY A 32 16.58 -4.17 -14.52
N ARG A 33 15.99 -5.32 -14.85
CA ARG A 33 16.29 -6.59 -14.17
C ARG A 33 17.63 -7.12 -14.66
N TRP A 34 18.33 -7.85 -13.80
CA TRP A 34 19.60 -8.49 -14.14
C TRP A 34 19.71 -9.84 -13.42
N ALA A 35 20.66 -10.66 -13.86
CA ALA A 35 20.99 -11.95 -13.25
C ALA A 35 22.51 -12.10 -13.06
N ALA A 36 23.29 -11.90 -14.13
CA ALA A 36 24.74 -12.10 -14.12
C ALA A 36 25.50 -10.80 -13.86
N SER A 37 25.15 -9.71 -14.56
CA SER A 37 25.85 -8.43 -14.43
C SER A 37 24.92 -7.28 -14.03
N PRO A 38 25.25 -6.49 -12.98
CA PRO A 38 24.51 -5.28 -12.64
C PRO A 38 24.46 -4.24 -13.76
N ALA A 39 25.41 -4.26 -14.71
CA ALA A 39 25.43 -3.32 -15.83
C ALA A 39 24.19 -3.49 -16.75
N GLU A 40 23.63 -4.70 -16.83
CA GLU A 40 22.40 -4.99 -17.58
C GLU A 40 21.21 -4.15 -17.08
N ALA A 41 21.20 -3.83 -15.78
CA ALA A 41 20.17 -3.00 -15.16
C ALA A 41 20.16 -1.57 -15.74
N PHE A 42 21.30 -1.10 -16.25
CA PHE A 42 21.50 0.28 -16.71
C PHE A 42 21.64 0.42 -18.23
N ALA A 43 21.87 -0.68 -18.94
CA ALA A 43 22.02 -0.70 -20.40
C ALA A 43 20.83 0.00 -21.08
N GLY A 44 21.11 1.09 -21.83
CA GLY A 44 20.11 1.89 -22.55
C GLY A 44 19.17 2.73 -21.67
N ARG A 45 19.36 2.78 -20.34
CA ARG A 45 18.42 3.41 -19.39
C ARG A 45 19.00 4.59 -18.63
N THR A 46 20.32 4.80 -18.69
CA THR A 46 21.05 5.84 -17.94
C THR A 46 20.52 7.26 -18.22
N ALA A 47 20.34 7.63 -19.49
CA ALA A 47 19.84 8.95 -19.87
C ALA A 47 18.42 9.20 -19.30
N GLY A 48 17.54 8.19 -19.35
CA GLY A 48 16.21 8.27 -18.75
C GLY A 48 16.28 8.44 -17.24
N LEU A 49 17.07 7.62 -16.54
CA LEU A 49 17.24 7.73 -15.09
C LEU A 49 17.80 9.10 -14.66
N LEU A 50 18.73 9.67 -15.43
CA LEU A 50 19.23 11.02 -15.19
C LEU A 50 18.15 12.08 -15.40
N ALA A 51 17.38 11.99 -16.49
CA ALA A 51 16.26 12.89 -16.75
C ALA A 51 15.20 12.83 -15.65
N LEU A 52 14.87 11.62 -15.17
CA LEU A 52 13.97 11.42 -14.05
C LEU A 52 14.53 12.04 -12.75
N GLY A 53 15.81 11.82 -12.46
CA GLY A 53 16.48 12.42 -11.31
C GLY A 53 16.49 13.95 -11.36
N LEU A 54 16.77 14.54 -12.52
CA LEU A 54 16.71 15.99 -12.71
C LEU A 54 15.28 16.53 -12.59
N GLY A 55 14.28 15.82 -13.14
CA GLY A 55 12.88 16.20 -13.06
C GLY A 55 12.35 16.16 -11.62
N LEU A 56 12.48 15.02 -10.94
CA LEU A 56 12.05 14.87 -9.54
C LEU A 56 12.85 15.79 -8.60
N GLY A 57 14.17 15.90 -8.82
CA GLY A 57 15.05 16.78 -8.06
C GLY A 57 14.69 18.24 -8.24
N GLY A 58 14.39 18.68 -9.48
CA GLY A 58 13.96 20.04 -9.78
C GLY A 58 12.62 20.40 -9.15
N LEU A 59 11.61 19.52 -9.27
CA LEU A 59 10.30 19.70 -8.65
C LEU A 59 10.40 19.76 -7.13
N ALA A 60 11.14 18.83 -6.51
CA ALA A 60 11.33 18.83 -5.08
C ALA A 60 12.14 20.04 -4.60
N THR A 61 13.17 20.46 -5.35
CA THR A 61 13.96 21.67 -5.06
C THR A 61 13.08 22.91 -5.09
N ALA A 62 12.21 23.05 -6.08
CA ALA A 62 11.29 24.18 -6.18
C ALA A 62 10.35 24.24 -4.97
N ALA A 63 9.78 23.08 -4.57
CA ALA A 63 8.95 22.98 -3.38
C ALA A 63 9.73 23.36 -2.11
N VAL A 64 10.94 22.83 -1.93
CA VAL A 64 11.78 23.12 -0.76
C VAL A 64 12.25 24.57 -0.73
N GLN A 65 12.52 25.19 -1.87
CA GLN A 65 12.88 26.61 -1.97
C GLN A 65 11.74 27.50 -1.44
N VAL A 66 10.48 27.18 -1.76
CA VAL A 66 9.35 27.95 -1.24
C VAL A 66 9.05 27.63 0.22
N LEU A 67 9.23 26.37 0.64
CA LEU A 67 9.00 25.93 2.01
C LEU A 67 10.03 26.48 3.02
N THR A 68 11.30 26.50 2.64
CA THR A 68 12.42 26.69 3.58
C THR A 68 13.47 27.70 3.14
N GLN A 69 13.35 28.25 1.92
CA GLN A 69 14.35 29.12 1.29
C GLN A 69 15.74 28.50 1.06
N ASP A 70 15.91 27.20 1.35
CA ASP A 70 17.18 26.46 1.32
C ASP A 70 17.28 25.47 0.12
N GLY A 71 16.59 25.75 -0.98
CA GLY A 71 16.50 24.87 -2.15
C GLY A 71 17.86 24.52 -2.76
N ARG A 72 18.84 25.45 -2.76
CA ARG A 72 20.19 25.17 -3.27
C ARG A 72 20.90 24.05 -2.50
N ARG A 73 20.78 24.04 -1.17
CA ARG A 73 21.37 23.00 -0.31
C ARG A 73 20.63 21.68 -0.49
N PHE A 74 19.32 21.73 -0.65
CA PHE A 74 18.52 20.56 -0.99
C PHE A 74 18.96 19.94 -2.32
N ALA A 75 19.12 20.75 -3.38
CA ALA A 75 19.51 20.27 -4.70
C ALA A 75 20.87 19.56 -4.68
N ALA A 76 21.85 20.12 -3.94
CA ALA A 76 23.15 19.48 -3.76
C ALA A 76 23.03 18.11 -3.08
N GLY A 77 22.22 18.01 -2.01
CA GLY A 77 21.99 16.75 -1.29
C GLY A 77 21.10 15.75 -2.02
N PHE A 78 20.33 16.16 -3.02
CA PHE A 78 19.38 15.28 -3.71
C PHE A 78 20.06 14.22 -4.56
N ALA A 79 21.13 14.59 -5.30
CA ALA A 79 21.85 13.68 -6.19
C ALA A 79 22.30 12.37 -5.52
N PRO A 80 22.99 12.37 -4.36
CA PRO A 80 23.38 11.12 -3.70
C PRO A 80 22.18 10.33 -3.15
N VAL A 81 21.11 10.99 -2.70
CA VAL A 81 19.88 10.31 -2.25
C VAL A 81 19.20 9.61 -3.42
N PHE A 82 19.13 10.27 -4.58
CA PHE A 82 18.60 9.67 -5.81
C PHE A 82 19.49 8.52 -6.31
N LEU A 83 20.81 8.68 -6.26
CA LEU A 83 21.74 7.59 -6.59
C LEU A 83 21.52 6.38 -5.67
N LEU A 84 21.33 6.60 -4.37
CA LEU A 84 21.03 5.53 -3.43
C LEU A 84 19.70 4.82 -3.77
N ALA A 85 18.67 5.57 -4.17
CA ALA A 85 17.40 5.01 -4.64
C ALA A 85 17.57 4.18 -5.93
N VAL A 86 18.39 4.65 -6.87
CA VAL A 86 18.73 3.90 -8.10
C VAL A 86 19.45 2.59 -7.76
N LEU A 87 20.41 2.63 -6.84
CA LEU A 87 21.12 1.43 -6.37
C LEU A 87 20.19 0.45 -5.64
N ALA A 88 19.23 0.96 -4.85
CA ALA A 88 18.23 0.13 -4.19
C ALA A 88 17.31 -0.60 -5.20
N TYR A 89 16.87 0.10 -6.25
CA TYR A 89 16.12 -0.51 -7.35
C TYR A 89 16.96 -1.52 -8.13
N ALA A 90 18.25 -1.23 -8.37
CA ALA A 90 19.15 -2.17 -9.02
C ALA A 90 19.33 -3.44 -8.18
N ALA A 91 19.55 -3.32 -6.86
CA ALA A 91 19.65 -4.46 -5.96
C ALA A 91 18.36 -5.30 -5.95
N ALA A 92 17.19 -4.65 -5.87
CA ALA A 92 15.89 -5.32 -5.94
C ALA A 92 15.61 -5.97 -7.32
N GLY A 93 16.25 -5.49 -8.38
CA GLY A 93 16.12 -6.02 -9.74
C GLY A 93 16.84 -7.35 -9.98
N GLN A 94 17.74 -7.75 -9.07
CA GLN A 94 18.50 -9.00 -9.18
C GLN A 94 17.61 -10.23 -9.08
N ALA A 95 17.82 -11.21 -9.96
CA ALA A 95 16.94 -12.38 -10.08
C ALA A 95 16.73 -13.11 -8.73
N ALA A 96 17.82 -13.40 -8.00
CA ALA A 96 17.75 -14.10 -6.71
C ALA A 96 17.08 -13.26 -5.61
N VAL A 97 17.37 -11.95 -5.57
CA VAL A 97 16.80 -11.02 -4.58
C VAL A 97 15.29 -10.86 -4.77
N ARG A 98 14.87 -10.73 -6.03
CA ARG A 98 13.46 -10.66 -6.41
C ARG A 98 12.74 -11.96 -6.06
N ALA A 99 13.38 -13.11 -6.33
CA ALA A 99 12.85 -14.42 -5.96
C ALA A 99 12.72 -14.58 -4.44
N ALA A 100 13.59 -13.94 -3.66
CA ALA A 100 13.51 -13.88 -2.21
C ALA A 100 12.50 -12.83 -1.67
N GLY A 101 11.82 -12.08 -2.54
CA GLY A 101 10.76 -11.14 -2.14
C GLY A 101 11.27 -9.79 -1.58
N PHE A 102 12.58 -9.52 -1.64
CA PHE A 102 13.14 -8.26 -1.16
C PHE A 102 12.96 -7.13 -2.19
N GLY A 103 11.97 -6.28 -1.96
CA GLY A 103 11.68 -5.12 -2.82
C GLY A 103 12.63 -3.93 -2.62
N TYR A 104 12.48 -2.91 -3.46
CA TYR A 104 13.31 -1.69 -3.40
C TYR A 104 13.26 -0.99 -2.03
N ALA A 105 12.11 -1.04 -1.33
CA ALA A 105 11.93 -0.41 -0.02
C ALA A 105 12.87 -1.01 1.04
N PHE A 106 13.07 -2.34 1.01
CA PHE A 106 14.02 -3.03 1.87
C PHE A 106 15.44 -2.52 1.61
N TRP A 107 15.88 -2.52 0.35
CA TRP A 107 17.23 -2.11 -0.02
C TRP A 107 17.49 -0.63 0.23
N ALA A 108 16.51 0.24 -0.02
CA ALA A 108 16.63 1.66 0.24
C ALA A 108 16.84 1.94 1.74
N LEU A 109 16.09 1.28 2.61
CA LEU A 109 16.28 1.35 4.06
C LEU A 109 17.62 0.72 4.48
N ALA A 110 17.93 -0.49 4.02
CA ALA A 110 19.11 -1.23 4.43
C ALA A 110 20.41 -0.52 4.05
N LEU A 111 20.52 -0.05 2.80
CA LEU A 111 21.68 0.68 2.32
C LEU A 111 21.81 2.04 3.02
N GLY A 112 20.70 2.76 3.21
CA GLY A 112 20.72 4.02 3.95
C GLY A 112 21.18 3.85 5.40
N LEU A 113 20.66 2.82 6.08
CA LEU A 113 21.02 2.50 7.46
C LEU A 113 22.48 2.05 7.58
N LEU A 114 22.96 1.25 6.63
CA LEU A 114 24.36 0.84 6.54
C LEU A 114 25.26 2.07 6.43
N ILE A 115 24.96 2.99 5.51
CA ILE A 115 25.74 4.23 5.33
C ILE A 115 25.70 5.08 6.61
N ALA A 116 24.52 5.32 7.16
CA ALA A 116 24.33 6.17 8.34
C ALA A 116 25.08 5.67 9.59
N ASN A 117 25.27 4.36 9.73
CA ASN A 117 25.88 3.73 10.91
C ASN A 117 27.33 3.27 10.70
N THR A 118 27.87 3.35 9.48
CA THR A 118 29.28 3.03 9.19
C THR A 118 30.11 4.28 8.97
N VAL A 119 29.78 5.04 7.91
CA VAL A 119 30.49 6.27 7.53
C VAL A 119 29.81 7.53 8.08
N GLY A 120 28.53 7.43 8.45
CA GLY A 120 27.72 8.55 8.87
C GLY A 120 27.18 9.35 7.68
N THR A 121 26.08 10.08 7.91
CA THR A 121 25.44 10.87 6.85
C THR A 121 25.98 12.30 6.87
N PRO A 122 26.69 12.73 5.80
CA PRO A 122 27.27 14.07 5.70
C PRO A 122 26.22 15.18 5.88
N SER A 123 26.62 16.29 6.50
CA SER A 123 25.72 17.41 6.80
C SER A 123 25.09 18.05 5.55
N TRP A 124 25.78 18.02 4.42
CA TRP A 124 25.29 18.57 3.15
C TRP A 124 24.20 17.72 2.48
N ILE A 125 24.07 16.44 2.84
CA ILE A 125 22.99 15.55 2.35
C ILE A 125 21.72 15.75 3.18
N ARG A 126 21.85 16.09 4.47
CA ARG A 126 20.72 16.22 5.42
C ARG A 126 19.55 17.08 4.92
N PRO A 127 19.77 18.23 4.24
CA PRO A 127 18.66 19.04 3.71
C PRO A 127 17.76 18.29 2.73
N ALA A 128 18.30 17.29 2.02
CA ALA A 128 17.58 16.46 1.05
C ALA A 128 16.83 15.27 1.68
N LEU A 129 17.04 14.97 2.97
CA LEU A 129 16.39 13.84 3.67
C LEU A 129 14.93 14.17 4.07
N ARG A 130 14.15 14.69 3.12
CA ARG A 130 12.75 15.12 3.28
C ARG A 130 11.80 13.94 3.12
N SER A 131 11.97 12.93 3.98
CA SER A 131 11.19 11.69 3.92
C SER A 131 9.68 11.93 3.97
N GLU A 132 9.22 12.90 4.78
CA GLU A 132 7.80 13.25 4.87
C GLU A 132 7.24 13.82 3.58
N LEU A 133 7.95 14.76 2.92
CA LEU A 133 7.55 15.31 1.63
C LEU A 133 7.37 14.18 0.61
N TYR A 134 8.38 13.32 0.45
CA TYR A 134 8.34 12.21 -0.50
C TYR A 134 7.24 11.19 -0.19
N ILE A 135 7.11 10.76 1.07
CA ILE A 135 6.05 9.83 1.51
C ILE A 135 4.67 10.41 1.25
N LYS A 136 4.43 11.66 1.66
CA LYS A 136 3.10 12.27 1.55
C LYS A 136 2.73 12.48 0.08
N THR A 137 3.66 12.92 -0.76
CA THR A 137 3.42 13.04 -2.21
C THR A 137 3.08 11.67 -2.81
N GLY A 138 3.87 10.64 -2.49
CA GLY A 138 3.61 9.28 -2.95
C GLY A 138 2.28 8.72 -2.46
N LEU A 139 1.86 9.04 -1.23
CA LEU A 139 0.55 8.64 -0.71
C LEU A 139 -0.59 9.33 -1.47
N VAL A 140 -0.47 10.61 -1.82
CA VAL A 140 -1.51 11.25 -2.65
C VAL A 140 -1.61 10.59 -4.03
N LEU A 141 -0.49 10.22 -4.65
CA LEU A 141 -0.49 9.44 -5.89
C LEU A 141 -1.11 8.06 -5.71
N LEU A 142 -0.85 7.40 -4.57
CA LEU A 142 -1.49 6.12 -4.22
C LEU A 142 -3.02 6.24 -4.15
N GLY A 143 -3.53 7.40 -3.71
CA GLY A 143 -4.96 7.69 -3.70
C GLY A 143 -5.60 7.58 -5.08
N ALA A 144 -4.89 7.98 -6.14
CA ALA A 144 -5.37 7.84 -7.51
C ALA A 144 -5.58 6.37 -7.92
N GLU A 145 -4.80 5.44 -7.38
CA GLU A 145 -4.90 4.00 -7.66
C GLU A 145 -6.11 3.34 -6.96
N VAL A 146 -6.63 3.97 -5.90
CA VAL A 146 -7.80 3.46 -5.17
C VAL A 146 -9.07 3.86 -5.94
N LEU A 147 -9.41 3.07 -6.95
CA LEU A 147 -10.63 3.23 -7.72
C LEU A 147 -11.82 2.59 -7.01
N PHE A 148 -12.78 3.39 -6.56
CA PHE A 148 -14.01 2.91 -5.91
C PHE A 148 -14.77 1.90 -6.79
N GLY A 149 -14.78 2.13 -8.12
CA GLY A 149 -15.39 1.20 -9.08
C GLY A 149 -14.71 -0.16 -9.13
N ASN A 150 -13.38 -0.22 -8.92
CA ASN A 150 -12.66 -1.49 -8.87
C ASN A 150 -12.93 -2.21 -7.55
N VAL A 151 -12.96 -1.49 -6.41
CA VAL A 151 -13.28 -2.09 -5.09
C VAL A 151 -14.62 -2.82 -5.10
N LEU A 152 -15.65 -2.24 -5.72
CA LEU A 152 -16.98 -2.87 -5.85
C LEU A 152 -17.00 -4.06 -6.82
N ARG A 153 -16.10 -4.07 -7.83
CA ARG A 153 -16.02 -5.12 -8.85
C ARG A 153 -15.10 -6.30 -8.47
N LEU A 154 -14.24 -6.14 -7.46
CA LEU A 154 -13.21 -7.12 -7.10
C LEU A 154 -13.74 -8.35 -6.32
N GLY A 155 -15.06 -8.46 -6.13
CA GLY A 155 -15.72 -9.67 -5.61
C GLY A 155 -16.07 -9.59 -4.11
N VAL A 156 -17.33 -9.89 -3.79
CA VAL A 156 -17.88 -9.90 -2.43
C VAL A 156 -17.05 -10.77 -1.45
N PRO A 157 -16.56 -11.97 -1.82
CA PRO A 157 -15.79 -12.82 -0.91
C PRO A 157 -14.47 -12.16 -0.46
N GLY A 158 -13.73 -11.54 -1.39
CA GLY A 158 -12.48 -10.85 -1.07
C GLY A 158 -12.71 -9.59 -0.23
N LEU A 159 -13.81 -8.86 -0.50
CA LEU A 159 -14.21 -7.71 0.31
C LEU A 159 -14.56 -8.13 1.74
N PHE A 160 -15.28 -9.24 1.92
CA PHE A 160 -15.59 -9.79 3.24
C PHE A 160 -14.33 -10.10 4.04
N VAL A 161 -13.36 -10.80 3.45
CA VAL A 161 -12.08 -11.10 4.11
C VAL A 161 -11.37 -9.81 4.52
N ALA A 162 -11.22 -8.87 3.60
CA ALA A 162 -10.50 -7.62 3.88
C ALA A 162 -11.19 -6.78 4.98
N TRP A 163 -12.51 -6.65 4.95
CA TRP A 163 -13.29 -5.86 5.92
C TRP A 163 -13.46 -6.53 7.27
N MET A 164 -13.42 -7.85 7.35
CA MET A 164 -13.50 -8.55 8.63
C MET A 164 -12.13 -8.64 9.30
N VAL A 165 -11.09 -9.03 8.56
CA VAL A 165 -9.76 -9.31 9.11
C VAL A 165 -9.06 -8.00 9.49
N THR A 166 -8.98 -7.05 8.56
CA THR A 166 -8.17 -5.82 8.72
C THR A 166 -8.50 -5.04 10.00
N PRO A 167 -9.76 -4.63 10.25
CA PRO A 167 -10.07 -3.87 11.46
C PRO A 167 -9.94 -4.73 12.72
N THR A 168 -10.31 -6.01 12.67
CA THR A 168 -10.20 -6.92 13.83
C THR A 168 -8.76 -7.07 14.29
N VAL A 169 -7.82 -7.34 13.37
CA VAL A 169 -6.39 -7.48 13.69
C VAL A 169 -5.81 -6.15 14.16
N LEU A 170 -6.14 -5.04 13.48
CA LEU A 170 -5.65 -3.71 13.85
C LEU A 170 -6.08 -3.32 15.27
N ILE A 171 -7.36 -3.51 15.60
CA ILE A 171 -7.91 -3.22 16.93
C ILE A 171 -7.31 -4.16 17.97
N PHE A 172 -7.24 -5.46 17.69
CA PHE A 172 -6.66 -6.45 18.57
C PHE A 172 -5.21 -6.10 18.93
N MET A 173 -4.36 -5.85 17.92
CA MET A 173 -2.97 -5.50 18.13
C MET A 173 -2.82 -4.16 18.86
N TYR A 174 -3.65 -3.17 18.55
CA TYR A 174 -3.62 -1.89 19.28
C TYR A 174 -3.96 -2.07 20.76
N LEU A 175 -5.02 -2.81 21.08
CA LEU A 175 -5.42 -3.10 22.45
C LEU A 175 -4.38 -3.96 23.18
N PHE A 176 -3.85 -4.99 22.52
CA PHE A 176 -2.82 -5.86 23.08
C PHE A 176 -1.53 -5.08 23.38
N GLY A 177 -1.04 -4.29 22.43
CA GLY A 177 0.16 -3.48 22.58
C GLY A 177 0.04 -2.41 23.67
N THR A 178 -1.14 -1.78 23.78
CA THR A 178 -1.37 -0.69 24.76
C THR A 178 -1.75 -1.18 26.15
N ARG A 179 -2.61 -2.21 26.27
CA ARG A 179 -3.13 -2.68 27.56
C ARG A 179 -2.34 -3.84 28.16
N VAL A 180 -1.87 -4.78 27.33
CA VAL A 180 -1.17 -5.99 27.79
C VAL A 180 0.34 -5.76 27.83
N LEU A 181 0.93 -5.41 26.69
CA LEU A 181 2.38 -5.16 26.61
C LEU A 181 2.77 -3.80 27.21
N LYS A 182 1.79 -2.91 27.45
CA LYS A 182 1.98 -1.58 28.03
C LYS A 182 3.13 -0.82 27.34
N MET A 183 3.13 -0.84 26.01
CA MET A 183 4.14 -0.15 25.21
C MET A 183 3.96 1.37 25.36
N THR A 184 5.06 2.06 25.68
CA THR A 184 5.05 3.51 25.93
C THR A 184 4.69 4.31 24.68
N SER A 185 5.14 3.87 23.50
CA SER A 185 4.81 4.53 22.23
C SER A 185 3.55 3.93 21.62
N ARG A 186 2.42 4.62 21.77
CA ARG A 186 1.17 4.26 21.08
C ARG A 186 1.35 4.32 19.55
N ALA A 187 2.16 5.26 19.04
CA ALA A 187 2.41 5.44 17.61
C ALA A 187 3.10 4.21 17.02
N LEU A 188 4.11 3.69 17.71
CA LEU A 188 4.76 2.45 17.30
C LEU A 188 3.78 1.27 17.27
N VAL A 189 2.91 1.14 18.28
CA VAL A 189 1.92 0.07 18.36
C VAL A 189 0.97 0.10 17.16
N ILE A 190 0.38 1.26 16.84
CA ILE A 190 -0.57 1.36 15.73
C ILE A 190 0.11 1.17 14.36
N VAL A 191 1.37 1.61 14.23
CA VAL A 191 2.15 1.41 12.99
C VAL A 191 2.49 -0.07 12.79
N ILE A 192 2.89 -0.78 13.84
CA ILE A 192 3.09 -2.24 13.78
C ILE A 192 1.78 -2.95 13.47
N ALA A 193 0.68 -2.56 14.14
CA ALA A 193 -0.63 -3.14 13.89
C ALA A 193 -1.07 -2.98 12.43
N ALA A 194 -0.95 -1.77 11.88
CA ALA A 194 -1.30 -1.49 10.50
C ALA A 194 -0.38 -2.15 9.49
N ALA A 195 0.92 -2.29 9.81
CA ALA A 195 1.85 -3.05 8.98
C ALA A 195 1.39 -4.51 8.84
N THR A 196 1.05 -5.15 9.95
CA THR A 196 0.64 -6.56 10.01
C THR A 196 -0.77 -6.83 9.50
N SER A 197 -1.71 -5.88 9.63
CA SER A 197 -3.14 -6.14 9.36
C SER A 197 -3.60 -5.75 7.95
N VAL A 198 -2.79 -5.02 7.18
CA VAL A 198 -3.17 -4.46 5.87
C VAL A 198 -2.21 -4.94 4.79
N CYS A 199 -1.19 -4.14 4.44
CA CYS A 199 -0.36 -4.36 3.26
C CYS A 199 1.13 -4.20 3.56
N GLY A 200 1.52 -4.40 4.81
CA GLY A 200 2.89 -4.19 5.25
C GLY A 200 3.30 -2.74 5.16
N VAL A 201 4.24 -2.51 4.26
CA VAL A 201 5.03 -1.29 4.18
C VAL A 201 4.18 -0.06 3.86
N SER A 202 3.27 -0.14 2.88
CA SER A 202 2.45 1.02 2.49
C SER A 202 1.49 1.46 3.59
N ALA A 203 0.92 0.50 4.33
CA ALA A 203 0.06 0.79 5.48
C ALA A 203 0.86 1.33 6.66
N ALA A 204 2.03 0.77 6.95
CA ALA A 204 2.95 1.30 7.96
C ALA A 204 3.27 2.77 7.68
N ILE A 205 3.57 3.11 6.42
CA ILE A 205 3.83 4.49 5.98
C ILE A 205 2.60 5.38 6.21
N ALA A 206 1.44 4.98 5.68
CA ALA A 206 0.23 5.79 5.72
C ALA A 206 -0.22 6.05 7.17
N VAL A 207 -0.17 5.02 8.01
CA VAL A 207 -0.50 5.09 9.43
C VAL A 207 0.59 5.81 10.23
N ALA A 208 1.87 5.69 9.89
CA ALA A 208 2.93 6.47 10.52
C ALA A 208 2.73 7.98 10.26
N ALA A 209 2.39 8.35 9.03
CA ALA A 209 2.06 9.73 8.69
C ALA A 209 0.77 10.20 9.40
N ALA A 210 -0.24 9.34 9.52
CA ALA A 210 -1.50 9.65 10.21
C ALA A 210 -1.33 9.83 11.73
N ALA A 211 -0.52 8.96 12.35
CA ALA A 211 -0.25 8.92 13.79
C ALA A 211 0.98 9.74 14.21
N ARG A 212 1.61 10.47 13.27
CA ARG A 212 2.87 11.21 13.46
C ARG A 212 3.97 10.38 14.13
N ALA A 213 4.11 9.13 13.70
CA ALA A 213 5.14 8.24 14.21
C ALA A 213 6.54 8.72 13.81
N ARG A 214 7.52 8.43 14.66
CA ARG A 214 8.91 8.82 14.44
C ARG A 214 9.53 7.94 13.35
N LYS A 215 10.54 8.45 12.64
CA LYS A 215 11.19 7.72 11.52
C LYS A 215 11.73 6.36 11.96
N GLU A 216 12.29 6.27 13.16
CA GLU A 216 12.80 5.01 13.72
C GLU A 216 11.66 4.01 14.03
N GLU A 217 10.46 4.48 14.39
CA GLU A 217 9.30 3.62 14.66
C GLU A 217 8.76 3.01 13.36
N LEU A 218 8.69 3.83 12.30
CA LEU A 218 8.38 3.36 10.96
C LEU A 218 9.45 2.37 10.45
N THR A 219 10.73 2.69 10.65
CA THR A 219 11.85 1.81 10.26
C THR A 219 11.78 0.47 10.96
N LEU A 220 11.48 0.46 12.27
CA LEU A 220 11.33 -0.78 13.04
C LEU A 220 10.17 -1.63 12.51
N ALA A 221 9.00 -1.02 12.32
CA ALA A 221 7.81 -1.72 11.83
C ALA A 221 7.99 -2.28 10.41
N VAL A 222 8.54 -1.49 9.49
CA VAL A 222 8.84 -1.91 8.12
C VAL A 222 9.88 -3.03 8.09
N GLY A 223 10.95 -2.90 8.89
CA GLY A 223 11.99 -3.93 9.00
C GLY A 223 11.43 -5.28 9.48
N MET A 224 10.60 -5.27 10.53
CA MET A 224 9.94 -6.49 11.01
C MET A 224 9.00 -7.07 9.94
N SER A 225 8.18 -6.22 9.31
CA SER A 225 7.23 -6.66 8.28
C SER A 225 7.90 -7.33 7.08
N LEU A 226 9.01 -6.76 6.60
CA LEU A 226 9.75 -7.32 5.48
C LEU A 226 10.37 -8.69 5.80
N ILE A 227 10.93 -8.87 7.01
CA ILE A 227 11.50 -10.17 7.43
C ILE A 227 10.41 -11.25 7.42
N PHE A 228 9.26 -10.98 8.04
CA PHE A 228 8.15 -11.94 8.08
C PHE A 228 7.53 -12.17 6.70
N THR A 229 7.49 -11.15 5.85
CA THR A 229 7.02 -11.30 4.46
C THR A 229 7.82 -12.35 3.70
N VAL A 230 9.16 -12.30 3.79
CA VAL A 230 10.03 -13.29 3.13
C VAL A 230 9.80 -14.69 3.70
N LEU A 231 9.69 -14.81 5.03
CA LEU A 231 9.41 -16.10 5.68
C LEU A 231 8.08 -16.67 5.19
N MET A 232 7.00 -15.87 5.18
CA MET A 232 5.66 -16.33 4.79
C MET A 232 5.55 -16.67 3.31
N MET A 233 6.21 -15.89 2.46
CA MET A 233 6.24 -16.16 1.02
C MET A 233 6.74 -17.58 0.70
N VAL A 234 7.69 -18.08 1.48
CA VAL A 234 8.25 -19.43 1.32
C VAL A 234 7.45 -20.46 2.13
N LEU A 235 7.17 -20.18 3.39
CA LEU A 235 6.59 -21.17 4.31
C LEU A 235 5.11 -21.44 4.05
N MET A 236 4.32 -20.44 3.65
CA MET A 236 2.87 -20.62 3.46
C MET A 236 2.54 -21.56 2.29
N PRO A 237 3.09 -21.38 1.07
CA PRO A 237 2.83 -22.32 -0.03
C PRO A 237 3.25 -23.76 0.31
N LEU A 238 4.38 -23.93 1.00
CA LEU A 238 4.85 -25.23 1.46
C LEU A 238 3.87 -25.86 2.47
N GLY A 239 3.40 -25.07 3.43
CA GLY A 239 2.40 -25.51 4.41
C GLY A 239 1.09 -25.93 3.77
N ILE A 240 0.56 -25.11 2.85
CA ILE A 240 -0.70 -25.38 2.10
C ILE A 240 -0.60 -26.71 1.35
N ARG A 241 0.50 -26.95 0.62
CA ARG A 241 0.74 -28.21 -0.10
C ARG A 241 0.88 -29.40 0.86
N ALA A 242 1.58 -29.23 1.99
CA ALA A 242 1.83 -30.31 2.93
C ALA A 242 0.56 -30.84 3.61
N VAL A 243 -0.42 -29.95 3.88
CA VAL A 243 -1.70 -30.36 4.49
C VAL A 243 -2.79 -30.70 3.46
N GLY A 244 -2.48 -30.60 2.16
CA GLY A 244 -3.46 -30.85 1.09
C GLY A 244 -4.63 -29.86 1.08
N MET A 245 -4.39 -28.61 1.50
CA MET A 245 -5.43 -27.58 1.56
C MET A 245 -5.89 -27.19 0.15
N ASP A 246 -7.18 -26.88 0.02
CA ASP A 246 -7.74 -26.35 -1.21
C ASP A 246 -6.96 -25.11 -1.70
N MET A 247 -6.66 -25.07 -3.00
CA MET A 247 -5.75 -24.08 -3.57
C MET A 247 -6.38 -22.68 -3.63
N VAL A 248 -7.71 -22.59 -3.76
CA VAL A 248 -8.42 -21.31 -3.78
C VAL A 248 -8.44 -20.71 -2.37
N VAL A 249 -8.76 -21.50 -1.35
CA VAL A 249 -8.69 -21.09 0.06
C VAL A 249 -7.25 -20.74 0.45
N GLY A 250 -6.28 -21.58 0.07
CA GLY A 250 -4.86 -21.33 0.31
C GLY A 250 -4.35 -20.05 -0.36
N ALA A 251 -4.77 -19.77 -1.59
CA ALA A 251 -4.45 -18.54 -2.31
C ALA A 251 -5.05 -17.29 -1.63
N ALA A 252 -6.32 -17.36 -1.23
CA ALA A 252 -6.97 -16.27 -0.49
C ALA A 252 -6.28 -16.04 0.87
N TRP A 253 -5.83 -17.10 1.53
CA TRP A 253 -5.08 -17.00 2.78
C TRP A 253 -3.72 -16.31 2.58
N ILE A 254 -2.96 -16.68 1.55
CA ILE A 254 -1.71 -15.97 1.17
C ILE A 254 -2.02 -14.50 0.87
N GLY A 255 -3.03 -14.24 0.05
CA GLY A 255 -3.43 -12.89 -0.38
C GLY A 255 -3.81 -11.98 0.79
N GLY A 256 -4.47 -12.50 1.82
CA GLY A 256 -4.88 -11.70 2.98
C GLY A 256 -3.81 -11.53 4.07
N THR A 257 -2.71 -12.29 4.04
CA THR A 257 -1.72 -12.33 5.13
C THR A 257 -0.31 -11.91 4.74
N VAL A 258 0.13 -12.14 3.49
CA VAL A 258 1.50 -11.81 3.08
C VAL A 258 1.59 -10.31 2.79
N ASP A 259 2.52 -9.64 3.48
CA ASP A 259 2.57 -8.18 3.60
C ASP A 259 3.37 -7.47 2.49
N ALA A 260 3.45 -8.07 1.30
CA ALA A 260 3.93 -7.41 0.09
C ALA A 260 3.30 -8.03 -1.17
N THR A 261 2.74 -7.19 -2.05
CA THR A 261 2.09 -7.65 -3.28
C THR A 261 2.98 -8.53 -4.14
N GLY A 262 4.26 -8.19 -4.30
CA GLY A 262 5.20 -9.01 -5.07
C GLY A 262 5.46 -10.38 -4.44
N ALA A 263 5.52 -10.44 -3.11
CA ALA A 263 5.69 -11.69 -2.38
C ALA A 263 4.41 -12.54 -2.42
N VAL A 264 3.23 -11.93 -2.36
CA VAL A 264 1.93 -12.59 -2.54
C VAL A 264 1.86 -13.28 -3.90
N VAL A 265 2.17 -12.53 -4.97
CA VAL A 265 2.17 -13.06 -6.34
C VAL A 265 3.19 -14.20 -6.47
N ALA A 266 4.41 -14.01 -5.97
CA ALA A 266 5.44 -15.05 -5.99
C ALA A 266 5.00 -16.32 -5.22
N ALA A 267 4.43 -16.17 -4.03
CA ALA A 267 3.93 -17.27 -3.21
C ALA A 267 2.74 -17.98 -3.88
N GLY A 268 1.80 -17.24 -4.46
CA GLY A 268 0.68 -17.78 -5.21
C GLY A 268 1.12 -18.53 -6.46
N ALA A 269 2.12 -18.03 -7.18
CA ALA A 269 2.71 -18.70 -8.35
C ALA A 269 3.32 -20.07 -7.98
N LEU A 270 3.83 -20.24 -6.75
CA LEU A 270 4.27 -21.53 -6.23
C LEU A 270 3.12 -22.53 -6.02
N LEU A 271 1.85 -22.10 -5.99
CA LEU A 271 0.68 -22.97 -5.91
C LEU A 271 0.01 -23.20 -7.28
N GLY A 272 0.23 -22.30 -8.24
CA GLY A 272 -0.28 -22.39 -9.61
C GLY A 272 -0.77 -21.04 -10.13
N SER A 273 -0.99 -20.94 -11.44
CA SER A 273 -1.42 -19.69 -12.09
C SER A 273 -2.77 -19.17 -11.58
N GLN A 274 -3.71 -20.08 -11.26
CA GLN A 274 -4.99 -19.72 -10.67
C GLN A 274 -4.83 -19.14 -9.26
N ALA A 275 -4.02 -19.78 -8.41
CA ALA A 275 -3.74 -19.33 -7.05
C ALA A 275 -3.01 -17.98 -7.03
N GLU A 276 -2.09 -17.75 -7.96
CA GLU A 276 -1.43 -16.46 -8.16
C GLU A 276 -2.44 -15.32 -8.37
N GLN A 277 -3.39 -15.50 -9.29
CA GLN A 277 -4.41 -14.48 -9.61
C GLN A 277 -5.31 -14.20 -8.41
N ILE A 278 -5.78 -15.24 -7.72
CA ILE A 278 -6.65 -15.11 -6.55
C ILE A 278 -5.93 -14.39 -5.41
N ALA A 279 -4.70 -14.82 -5.10
CA ALA A 279 -3.90 -14.19 -4.06
C ALA A 279 -3.64 -12.70 -4.36
N ALA A 280 -3.32 -12.38 -5.62
CA ALA A 280 -3.11 -11.01 -6.08
C ALA A 280 -4.38 -10.15 -5.94
N ILE A 281 -5.55 -10.69 -6.32
CA ILE A 281 -6.84 -9.98 -6.22
C ILE A 281 -7.19 -9.71 -4.75
N VAL A 282 -7.14 -10.73 -3.88
CA VAL A 282 -7.42 -10.55 -2.44
C VAL A 282 -6.50 -9.49 -1.84
N LYS A 283 -5.20 -9.50 -2.19
CA LYS A 283 -4.27 -8.48 -1.72
C LYS A 283 -4.60 -7.09 -2.27
N MET A 284 -4.97 -6.98 -3.53
CA MET A 284 -5.35 -5.72 -4.15
C MET A 284 -6.56 -5.09 -3.44
N ILE A 285 -7.56 -5.91 -3.09
CA ILE A 285 -8.71 -5.46 -2.29
C ILE A 285 -8.24 -4.92 -0.94
N GLN A 286 -7.38 -5.65 -0.24
CA GLN A 286 -6.85 -5.21 1.06
C GLN A 286 -6.04 -3.90 0.93
N ASN A 287 -5.27 -3.75 -0.15
CA ASN A 287 -4.51 -2.52 -0.44
C ASN A 287 -5.44 -1.32 -0.70
N SER A 288 -6.64 -1.54 -1.26
CA SER A 288 -7.60 -0.45 -1.48
C SER A 288 -8.10 0.19 -0.17
N LEU A 289 -8.07 -0.54 0.95
CA LEU A 289 -8.52 -0.07 2.26
C LEU A 289 -7.53 0.88 2.96
N ILE A 290 -6.29 1.01 2.46
CA ILE A 290 -5.23 1.82 3.10
C ILE A 290 -5.71 3.26 3.33
N GLY A 291 -6.39 3.85 2.35
CA GLY A 291 -6.91 5.21 2.42
C GLY A 291 -7.88 5.41 3.57
N LEU A 292 -8.86 4.51 3.65
CA LEU A 292 -9.87 4.53 4.71
C LEU A 292 -9.23 4.30 6.08
N VAL A 293 -8.34 3.31 6.21
CA VAL A 293 -7.65 3.01 7.47
C VAL A 293 -6.81 4.20 7.92
N ALA A 294 -6.04 4.83 7.02
CA ALA A 294 -5.23 6.00 7.35
C ALA A 294 -6.10 7.18 7.81
N PHE A 295 -7.24 7.41 7.14
CA PHE A 295 -8.21 8.43 7.54
C PHE A 295 -8.80 8.16 8.93
N LEU A 296 -9.30 6.94 9.17
CA LEU A 296 -9.89 6.55 10.45
C LEU A 296 -8.87 6.61 11.59
N VAL A 297 -7.63 6.17 11.34
CA VAL A 297 -6.53 6.28 12.30
C VAL A 297 -6.22 7.75 12.59
N ALA A 298 -6.15 8.62 11.58
CA ALA A 298 -5.92 10.06 11.80
C ALA A 298 -7.01 10.69 12.68
N VAL A 299 -8.29 10.39 12.40
CA VAL A 299 -9.42 10.85 13.22
C VAL A 299 -9.32 10.32 14.64
N PHE A 300 -9.09 9.01 14.82
CA PHE A 300 -8.90 8.39 16.13
C PHE A 300 -7.72 9.01 16.89
N TRP A 301 -6.61 9.29 16.21
CA TRP A 301 -5.40 9.85 16.81
C TRP A 301 -5.67 11.22 17.42
N VAL A 302 -6.27 12.11 16.61
CA VAL A 302 -6.55 13.49 17.02
C VAL A 302 -7.65 13.55 18.08
N THR A 303 -8.66 12.69 18.01
CA THR A 303 -9.83 12.75 18.91
C THR A 303 -9.67 11.98 20.21
N ARG A 304 -8.88 10.90 20.24
CA ARG A 304 -8.76 10.01 21.41
C ARG A 304 -7.34 9.90 21.96
N VAL A 305 -6.32 9.89 21.11
CA VAL A 305 -4.93 9.68 21.56
C VAL A 305 -4.29 10.99 22.02
N GLU A 306 -4.42 12.05 21.23
CA GLU A 306 -3.83 13.36 21.53
C GLU A 306 -4.72 14.27 22.40
N ALA A 307 -5.97 13.88 22.66
CA ALA A 307 -6.90 14.63 23.52
C ALA A 307 -6.58 14.46 25.02
N GLY A 308 -5.81 13.43 25.40
CA GLY A 308 -5.43 13.12 26.78
C GLY A 308 -6.59 12.63 27.66
N ASP A 309 -6.27 11.94 28.75
CA ASP A 309 -7.26 11.58 29.77
C ASP A 309 -7.57 12.83 30.62
N GLY A 310 -8.59 13.60 30.23
CA GLY A 310 -9.07 14.78 30.98
C GLY A 310 -8.97 16.14 30.26
N GLY A 311 -8.46 16.20 29.02
CA GLY A 311 -8.49 17.42 28.22
C GLY A 311 -9.89 17.69 27.63
N SER A 312 -10.32 18.96 27.61
CA SER A 312 -11.51 19.38 26.86
C SER A 312 -11.43 18.86 25.43
N ARG A 313 -12.53 18.27 24.91
CA ARG A 313 -12.60 17.80 23.51
C ARG A 313 -12.00 18.87 22.60
N PRO A 314 -10.92 18.59 21.84
CA PRO A 314 -10.26 19.60 21.03
C PRO A 314 -11.32 20.21 20.10
N GLY A 315 -11.42 21.55 20.09
CA GLY A 315 -12.37 22.24 19.22
C GLY A 315 -12.12 21.87 17.76
N ALA A 316 -13.16 21.98 16.91
CA ALA A 316 -13.06 21.61 15.49
C ALA A 316 -11.86 22.25 14.76
N GLY A 317 -11.48 23.48 15.14
CA GLY A 317 -10.30 24.16 14.60
C GLY A 317 -8.96 23.55 15.01
N GLU A 318 -8.86 23.00 16.23
CA GLU A 318 -7.66 22.27 16.66
C GLU A 318 -7.56 20.90 15.99
N ILE A 319 -8.70 20.21 15.84
CA ILE A 319 -8.78 18.96 15.06
C ILE A 319 -8.29 19.21 13.65
N TRP A 320 -8.78 20.28 13.00
CA TRP A 320 -8.34 20.68 11.66
C TRP A 320 -6.84 20.99 11.61
N ARG A 321 -6.30 21.75 12.58
CA ARG A 321 -4.86 22.05 12.64
C ARG A 321 -4.01 20.81 12.86
N ARG A 322 -4.52 19.81 13.56
CA ARG A 322 -3.84 18.53 13.86
C ARG A 322 -4.04 17.48 12.76
N PHE A 323 -5.13 17.51 11.99
CA PHE A 323 -5.42 16.50 10.96
C PHE A 323 -4.37 16.51 9.83
N PRO A 324 -3.77 15.38 9.43
CA PRO A 324 -2.78 15.37 8.34
C PRO A 324 -3.43 15.77 7.01
N LYS A 325 -3.03 16.90 6.42
CA LYS A 325 -3.79 17.49 5.29
C LYS A 325 -3.60 16.70 4.01
N PHE A 326 -2.48 15.99 3.86
CA PHE A 326 -2.21 15.15 2.69
C PHE A 326 -3.30 14.07 2.48
N ILE A 327 -4.00 13.64 3.55
CA ILE A 327 -5.11 12.68 3.46
C ILE A 327 -6.25 13.26 2.61
N LEU A 328 -6.48 14.59 2.66
CA LEU A 328 -7.45 15.24 1.79
C LEU A 328 -7.05 15.11 0.32
N GLY A 329 -5.75 15.24 0.02
CA GLY A 329 -5.23 15.00 -1.32
C GLY A 329 -5.41 13.56 -1.78
N PHE A 330 -5.14 12.59 -0.90
CA PHE A 330 -5.38 11.17 -1.16
C PHE A 330 -6.84 10.92 -1.54
N VAL A 331 -7.79 11.40 -0.73
CA VAL A 331 -9.22 11.21 -0.96
C VAL A 331 -9.66 11.95 -2.22
N ALA A 332 -9.19 13.18 -2.43
CA ALA A 332 -9.50 13.95 -3.62
C ALA A 332 -8.99 13.25 -4.90
N ALA A 333 -7.77 12.70 -4.88
CA ALA A 333 -7.23 11.93 -6.01
C ALA A 333 -8.07 10.68 -6.29
N SER A 334 -8.45 9.92 -5.25
CA SER A 334 -9.30 8.73 -5.38
C SER A 334 -10.67 9.07 -5.97
N LEU A 335 -11.32 10.13 -5.49
CA LEU A 335 -12.62 10.59 -6.02
C LEU A 335 -12.50 11.13 -7.44
N LEU A 336 -11.45 11.90 -7.73
CA LEU A 336 -11.19 12.46 -9.06
C LEU A 336 -11.00 11.34 -10.09
N PHE A 337 -10.16 10.34 -9.79
CA PHE A 337 -9.95 9.23 -10.70
C PHE A 337 -11.22 8.38 -10.86
N SER A 338 -11.88 8.03 -9.75
CA SER A 338 -13.05 7.14 -9.77
C SER A 338 -14.28 7.74 -10.45
N PHE A 339 -14.59 9.02 -10.19
CA PHE A 339 -15.88 9.62 -10.57
C PHE A 339 -15.77 10.69 -11.66
N VAL A 340 -14.57 11.18 -11.96
CA VAL A 340 -14.38 12.22 -12.98
C VAL A 340 -13.55 11.69 -14.14
N LEU A 341 -12.31 11.23 -13.90
CA LEU A 341 -11.41 10.83 -14.98
C LEU A 341 -11.80 9.51 -15.63
N THR A 342 -12.20 8.49 -14.86
CA THR A 342 -12.64 7.20 -15.44
C THR A 342 -13.86 7.37 -16.36
N PRO A 343 -14.94 8.09 -15.96
CA PRO A 343 -16.05 8.36 -16.87
C PRO A 343 -15.68 9.27 -18.05
N ALA A 344 -14.82 10.28 -17.85
CA ALA A 344 -14.52 11.27 -18.89
C ALA A 344 -13.48 10.81 -19.92
N LEU A 345 -12.45 10.05 -19.50
CA LEU A 345 -11.33 9.64 -20.35
C LEU A 345 -11.40 8.17 -20.79
N GLY A 346 -12.28 7.38 -20.16
CA GLY A 346 -12.38 5.94 -20.36
C GLY A 346 -11.32 5.15 -19.58
N GLY A 347 -11.64 3.89 -19.25
CA GLY A 347 -10.80 3.02 -18.40
C GLY A 347 -9.37 2.86 -18.91
N GLY A 348 -9.17 2.54 -20.19
CA GLY A 348 -7.83 2.29 -20.74
C GLY A 348 -6.88 3.49 -20.68
N ARG A 349 -7.39 4.72 -20.86
CA ARG A 349 -6.55 5.92 -20.70
C ARG A 349 -6.24 6.20 -19.23
N VAL A 350 -7.19 5.95 -18.34
CA VAL A 350 -6.96 6.07 -16.89
C VAL A 350 -5.92 5.05 -16.43
N ASP A 351 -6.00 3.80 -16.87
CA ASP A 351 -5.03 2.76 -16.53
C ASP A 351 -3.61 3.16 -16.98
N ALA A 352 -3.46 3.73 -18.19
CA ALA A 352 -2.17 4.24 -18.67
C ALA A 352 -1.62 5.41 -17.82
N ILE A 353 -2.50 6.29 -17.33
CA ILE A 353 -2.11 7.37 -16.40
C ILE A 353 -1.68 6.75 -15.07
N LEU A 354 -2.44 5.79 -14.55
CA LEU A 354 -2.17 5.12 -13.28
C LEU A 354 -0.86 4.33 -13.28
N ASP A 355 -0.52 3.68 -14.39
CA ASP A 355 0.75 2.98 -14.54
C ASP A 355 1.95 3.93 -14.36
N LEU A 356 1.88 5.12 -14.97
CA LEU A 356 2.93 6.13 -14.88
C LEU A 356 2.96 6.79 -13.49
N THR A 357 1.80 7.12 -12.90
CA THR A 357 1.77 7.71 -11.55
C THR A 357 2.20 6.71 -10.47
N SER A 358 1.92 5.41 -10.67
CA SER A 358 2.37 4.31 -9.80
C SER A 358 3.90 4.15 -9.83
N ASP A 359 4.52 4.27 -11.01
CA ASP A 359 5.98 4.29 -11.12
C ASP A 359 6.60 5.50 -10.42
N LEU A 360 6.04 6.71 -10.61
CA LEU A 360 6.48 7.92 -9.92
C LEU A 360 6.33 7.79 -8.40
N ARG A 361 5.22 7.23 -7.93
CA ARG A 361 5.00 6.90 -6.52
C ARG A 361 6.08 5.95 -6.01
N GLY A 362 6.41 4.90 -6.76
CA GLY A 362 7.48 3.97 -6.40
C GLY A 362 8.81 4.70 -6.15
N TRP A 363 9.19 5.59 -7.05
CA TRP A 363 10.39 6.42 -6.90
C TRP A 363 10.34 7.34 -5.68
N LEU A 364 9.21 8.00 -5.42
CA LEU A 364 9.02 8.84 -4.24
C LEU A 364 9.13 8.02 -2.94
N PHE A 365 8.51 6.84 -2.88
CA PHE A 365 8.65 5.94 -1.73
C PHE A 365 10.09 5.46 -1.56
N CYS A 366 10.78 5.11 -2.64
CA CYS A 366 12.18 4.72 -2.60
C CYS A 366 13.08 5.85 -2.05
N LEU A 367 12.90 7.09 -2.53
CA LEU A 367 13.59 8.27 -2.02
C LEU A 367 13.29 8.52 -0.53
N ALA A 368 12.04 8.32 -0.11
CA ALA A 368 11.67 8.44 1.28
C ALA A 368 12.35 7.39 2.16
N PHE A 369 12.38 6.14 1.73
CA PHE A 369 13.05 5.05 2.44
C PHE A 369 14.56 5.23 2.51
N ALA A 370 15.18 5.64 1.40
CA ALA A 370 16.58 6.02 1.37
C ALA A 370 16.86 7.15 2.37
N SER A 371 15.98 8.18 2.40
CA SER A 371 16.08 9.30 3.33
C SER A 371 15.92 8.88 4.79
N ILE A 372 14.97 7.99 5.08
CA ILE A 372 14.74 7.43 6.42
C ILE A 372 15.96 6.62 6.86
N GLY A 373 16.47 5.73 6.02
CA GLY A 373 17.65 4.92 6.32
C GLY A 373 18.87 5.78 6.63
N LEU A 374 19.13 6.79 5.80
CA LEU A 374 20.23 7.74 5.98
C LEU A 374 20.10 8.62 7.24
N ASP A 375 18.89 8.81 7.77
CA ASP A 375 18.66 9.59 8.99
C ASP A 375 18.55 8.71 10.26
N SER A 376 18.49 7.39 10.10
CA SER A 376 18.24 6.44 11.19
C SER A 376 19.52 5.93 11.86
N ARG A 377 19.48 5.81 13.20
CA ARG A 377 20.59 5.29 14.02
C ARG A 377 20.22 3.93 14.62
N LEU A 378 21.07 2.92 14.41
CA LEU A 378 20.87 1.56 14.93
C LEU A 378 20.80 1.55 16.46
N GLY A 379 21.57 2.39 17.15
CA GLY A 379 21.50 2.50 18.61
C GLY A 379 20.14 3.02 19.11
N GLU A 380 19.50 3.94 18.40
CA GLU A 380 18.15 4.42 18.73
C GLU A 380 17.08 3.37 18.41
N LEU A 381 17.24 2.68 17.29
CA LEU A 381 16.38 1.55 16.92
C LEU A 381 16.46 0.44 17.96
N ALA A 382 17.66 0.08 18.39
CA ALA A 382 17.90 -0.93 19.42
C ALA A 382 17.31 -0.52 20.78
N ARG A 383 17.41 0.75 21.18
CA ARG A 383 16.74 1.24 22.41
C ARG A 383 15.21 1.12 22.33
N ARG A 384 14.62 1.38 21.16
CA ARG A 384 13.18 1.25 20.93
C ARG A 384 12.71 -0.20 20.84
N ALA A 385 13.56 -1.06 20.29
CA ALA A 385 13.38 -2.52 20.32
C ALA A 385 13.66 -3.13 21.69
N GLY A 386 14.43 -2.43 22.54
CA GLY A 386 15.18 -2.89 23.73
C GLY A 386 14.37 -3.40 24.93
N GLY A 387 13.11 -3.75 24.73
CA GLY A 387 12.31 -4.52 25.68
C GLY A 387 11.64 -5.75 25.06
N GLY A 388 11.94 -6.12 23.81
CA GLY A 388 11.33 -7.23 23.08
C GLY A 388 9.84 -7.05 22.73
N ARG A 389 9.15 -6.11 23.38
CA ARG A 389 7.71 -5.84 23.22
C ARG A 389 7.28 -5.58 21.78
N PRO A 390 7.99 -4.78 20.95
CA PRO A 390 7.60 -4.61 19.54
C PRO A 390 7.61 -5.93 18.75
N ILE A 391 8.59 -6.80 19.01
CA ILE A 391 8.71 -8.11 18.37
C ILE A 391 7.59 -9.04 18.87
N GLN A 392 7.32 -9.04 20.17
CA GLN A 392 6.21 -9.80 20.75
C GLN A 392 4.85 -9.37 20.19
N LEU A 393 4.64 -8.05 20.04
CA LEU A 393 3.44 -7.49 19.41
C LEU A 393 3.31 -7.99 17.97
N TYR A 394 4.39 -7.88 17.20
CA TYR A 394 4.42 -8.33 15.80
C TYR A 394 4.11 -9.82 15.71
N LEU A 395 4.83 -10.68 16.46
CA LEU A 395 4.63 -12.13 16.47
C LEU A 395 3.20 -12.52 16.84
N THR A 396 2.69 -11.99 17.96
CA THR A 396 1.35 -12.32 18.44
C THR A 396 0.28 -11.86 17.44
N GLY A 397 0.44 -10.63 16.94
CA GLY A 397 -0.46 -10.06 15.95
C GLY A 397 -0.44 -10.81 14.61
N GLN A 398 0.74 -11.22 14.16
CA GLN A 398 0.91 -11.98 12.92
C GLN A 398 0.32 -13.39 13.05
N THR A 399 0.52 -14.07 14.18
CA THR A 399 -0.11 -15.36 14.44
C THR A 399 -1.63 -15.23 14.47
N PHE A 400 -2.16 -14.21 15.15
CA PHE A 400 -3.59 -13.92 15.16
C PHE A 400 -4.11 -13.63 13.74
N ASN A 401 -3.38 -12.82 12.96
CA ASN A 401 -3.72 -12.52 11.57
C ASN A 401 -3.75 -13.78 10.70
N LEU A 402 -2.75 -14.67 10.82
CA LEU A 402 -2.70 -15.93 10.10
C LEU A 402 -3.94 -16.80 10.38
N VAL A 403 -4.29 -16.98 11.65
CA VAL A 403 -5.43 -17.81 12.06
C VAL A 403 -6.75 -17.18 11.60
N LEU A 404 -6.95 -15.88 11.87
CA LEU A 404 -8.18 -15.19 11.52
C LEU A 404 -8.39 -15.14 10.01
N THR A 405 -7.33 -14.90 9.24
CA THR A 405 -7.42 -14.85 7.78
C THR A 405 -7.66 -16.23 7.18
N LEU A 406 -7.09 -17.30 7.74
CA LEU A 406 -7.40 -18.66 7.30
C LEU A 406 -8.88 -18.97 7.51
N LEU A 407 -9.42 -18.63 8.69
CA LEU A 407 -10.85 -18.79 8.98
C LEU A 407 -11.71 -17.98 8.00
N ALA A 408 -11.37 -16.70 7.78
CA ALA A 408 -12.08 -15.84 6.85
C ALA A 408 -12.04 -16.38 5.42
N ALA A 409 -10.87 -16.83 4.96
CA ALA A 409 -10.67 -17.41 3.64
C ALA A 409 -11.46 -18.72 3.48
N TYR A 410 -11.48 -19.58 4.49
CA TYR A 410 -12.27 -20.81 4.48
C TYR A 410 -13.77 -20.51 4.42
N LEU A 411 -14.26 -19.56 5.21
CA LEU A 411 -15.66 -19.16 5.19
C LEU A 411 -16.07 -18.54 3.84
N ALA A 412 -15.20 -17.69 3.28
CA ALA A 412 -15.52 -16.92 2.09
C ALA A 412 -15.32 -17.69 0.78
N PHE A 413 -14.29 -18.52 0.71
CA PHE A 413 -13.89 -19.21 -0.53
C PHE A 413 -14.05 -20.73 -0.46
N GLY A 414 -14.33 -21.31 0.71
CA GLY A 414 -14.57 -22.74 0.88
C GLY A 414 -16.01 -23.19 0.63
N GLY A 415 -16.87 -22.33 0.06
CA GLY A 415 -18.27 -22.65 -0.24
C GLY A 415 -19.24 -22.55 0.94
N VAL A 416 -18.85 -21.91 2.05
CA VAL A 416 -19.69 -21.81 3.26
C VAL A 416 -20.59 -20.58 3.22
N LEU A 417 -20.02 -19.39 2.99
CA LEU A 417 -20.77 -18.12 2.95
C LEU A 417 -21.08 -17.64 1.53
N PHE A 418 -20.21 -17.98 0.57
CA PHE A 418 -20.36 -17.61 -0.83
C PHE A 418 -20.13 -18.83 -1.72
N ASP A 419 -20.75 -18.85 -2.89
CA ASP A 419 -20.57 -19.93 -3.85
C ASP A 419 -19.11 -20.00 -4.33
N PRO A 420 -18.57 -21.21 -4.58
CA PRO A 420 -17.21 -21.37 -5.06
C PRO A 420 -17.01 -20.60 -6.37
N ILE A 421 -15.96 -19.77 -6.42
CA ILE A 421 -15.64 -19.01 -7.63
C ILE A 421 -15.01 -19.97 -8.65
N GLU A 422 -15.79 -20.42 -9.64
CA GLU A 422 -15.26 -21.07 -10.83
C GLU A 422 -14.68 -19.99 -11.77
N ILE A 423 -13.35 -19.93 -11.88
CA ILE A 423 -12.68 -19.05 -12.84
C ILE A 423 -12.37 -19.88 -14.09
N ASP A 424 -13.27 -19.81 -15.06
CA ASP A 424 -13.09 -20.47 -16.35
C ASP A 424 -11.98 -19.77 -17.16
N GLY A 425 -11.03 -20.55 -17.69
CA GLY A 425 -10.06 -20.09 -18.70
C GLY A 425 -9.14 -18.90 -18.34
N GLY A 426 -8.21 -19.06 -17.39
CA GLY A 426 -6.90 -18.40 -17.39
C GLY A 426 -6.81 -16.87 -17.22
N GLN A 427 -7.91 -16.13 -17.17
CA GLN A 427 -7.92 -14.70 -16.82
C GLN A 427 -9.04 -14.41 -15.83
N ALA A 428 -8.70 -14.15 -14.58
CA ALA A 428 -9.59 -13.51 -13.63
C ALA A 428 -9.94 -12.09 -14.11
N ARG A 429 -11.02 -11.97 -14.88
CA ARG A 429 -11.66 -10.68 -15.18
C ARG A 429 -12.76 -10.47 -14.15
N ALA A 430 -12.86 -9.28 -13.59
CA ALA A 430 -13.94 -8.89 -12.68
C ALA A 430 -15.38 -9.12 -13.25
N GLY A 431 -15.50 -9.44 -14.54
CA GLY A 431 -16.76 -9.81 -15.19
C GLY A 431 -17.26 -11.22 -14.86
N THR A 432 -16.41 -12.21 -14.58
CA THR A 432 -16.87 -13.61 -14.37
C THR A 432 -17.66 -13.77 -13.07
N ALA A 433 -17.31 -13.03 -12.01
CA ALA A 433 -18.10 -12.99 -10.78
C ALA A 433 -19.47 -12.31 -10.99
N ILE A 434 -19.56 -11.34 -11.91
CA ILE A 434 -20.80 -10.61 -12.21
C ILE A 434 -21.71 -11.46 -13.10
N GLU A 435 -21.17 -12.10 -14.13
CA GLU A 435 -21.91 -13.01 -15.02
C GLU A 435 -22.42 -14.24 -14.26
N HIS A 436 -21.65 -14.80 -13.33
CA HIS A 436 -22.09 -15.90 -12.49
C HIS A 436 -23.22 -15.51 -11.53
N ASN A 437 -23.15 -14.32 -10.92
CA ASN A 437 -24.21 -13.80 -10.03
C ASN A 437 -25.49 -13.42 -10.81
N LEU A 438 -25.35 -12.90 -12.04
CA LEU A 438 -26.49 -12.62 -12.93
C LEU A 438 -27.14 -13.91 -13.45
N ALA A 439 -26.34 -14.94 -13.77
CA ALA A 439 -26.85 -16.23 -14.27
C ALA A 439 -27.57 -17.06 -13.19
N THR A 440 -27.21 -16.89 -11.93
CA THR A 440 -27.85 -17.57 -10.78
C THR A 440 -29.05 -16.81 -10.20
N GLY A 441 -29.41 -15.66 -10.77
CA GLY A 441 -30.62 -14.92 -10.44
C GLY A 441 -30.63 -14.24 -9.06
N ARG A 442 -29.47 -14.11 -8.39
CA ARG A 442 -29.37 -13.35 -7.14
C ARG A 442 -28.72 -12.00 -7.40
N ASP A 443 -29.56 -10.99 -7.42
CA ASP A 443 -29.16 -9.59 -7.49
C ASP A 443 -28.29 -9.24 -6.26
N ALA A 444 -26.99 -9.01 -6.49
CA ALA A 444 -26.03 -8.65 -5.44
C ALA A 444 -26.32 -7.29 -4.78
N THR A 445 -27.31 -6.54 -5.28
CA THR A 445 -27.81 -5.31 -4.64
C THR A 445 -28.75 -5.56 -3.45
N ALA A 446 -29.24 -6.79 -3.26
CA ALA A 446 -30.16 -7.12 -2.16
C ALA A 446 -29.56 -6.96 -0.75
N LEU A 447 -28.24 -6.83 -0.61
CA LEU A 447 -27.55 -6.50 0.66
C LEU A 447 -27.58 -5.01 1.02
N PHE A 448 -28.10 -4.13 0.14
CA PHE A 448 -28.17 -2.69 0.35
C PHE A 448 -29.58 -2.07 0.19
N HIS A 449 -30.62 -2.87 -0.01
CA HIS A 449 -32.00 -2.37 0.00
C HIS A 449 -32.60 -2.45 1.40
N THR A 450 -32.72 -1.30 2.06
CA THR A 450 -33.78 -1.08 3.05
C THR A 450 -35.12 -1.10 2.32
N ASP A 451 -36.09 -1.83 2.87
CA ASP A 451 -37.44 -2.00 2.35
C ASP A 451 -38.07 -0.69 1.90
N LEU A 452 -38.46 -0.64 0.63
CA LEU A 452 -39.55 0.21 0.18
C LEU A 452 -40.58 -0.73 -0.43
N GLU A 453 -41.62 -0.99 0.37
CA GLU A 453 -42.91 -1.49 -0.10
C GLU A 453 -43.34 -0.71 -1.36
N ASP A 454 -43.97 -1.41 -2.31
CA ASP A 454 -44.67 -0.92 -3.52
C ASP A 454 -43.95 -1.01 -4.88
N TRP A 455 -44.11 -2.15 -5.60
CA TRP A 455 -44.65 -2.19 -6.99
C TRP A 455 -44.96 -3.65 -7.45
N PRO A 456 -46.04 -3.94 -8.21
CA PRO A 456 -46.72 -5.26 -8.22
C PRO A 456 -46.23 -6.28 -9.28
N PRO A 457 -46.59 -7.57 -9.12
CA PRO A 457 -46.09 -8.68 -9.93
C PRO A 457 -46.93 -8.90 -11.20
N SER A 458 -46.60 -8.22 -12.31
CA SER A 458 -47.20 -8.55 -13.62
C SER A 458 -46.48 -7.93 -14.82
N ALA A 459 -45.15 -8.08 -14.93
CA ALA A 459 -44.45 -7.69 -16.15
C ALA A 459 -43.48 -8.78 -16.62
N LEU A 460 -43.79 -9.35 -17.79
CA LEU A 460 -42.93 -10.13 -18.68
C LEU A 460 -42.85 -11.64 -18.47
N ALA A 461 -44.03 -12.26 -18.45
CA ALA A 461 -44.26 -13.39 -19.35
C ALA A 461 -44.47 -12.85 -20.78
N SER A 462 -43.45 -12.98 -21.65
CA SER A 462 -43.64 -13.02 -23.11
C SER A 462 -42.37 -13.47 -23.82
N THR A 463 -42.53 -14.46 -24.71
CA THR A 463 -41.69 -14.81 -25.87
C THR A 463 -40.29 -15.37 -25.55
N SER A 464 -39.98 -16.67 -25.61
CA SER A 464 -40.18 -17.66 -26.69
C SER A 464 -40.00 -17.06 -28.08
N HIS A 465 -38.80 -17.19 -28.65
CA HIS A 465 -38.47 -17.39 -30.07
C HIS A 465 -37.03 -16.96 -30.35
N LEU A 466 -36.17 -17.93 -30.69
CA LEU A 466 -35.27 -17.96 -31.88
C LEU A 466 -33.99 -18.76 -31.60
N THR A 467 -34.14 -20.06 -31.77
CA THR A 467 -33.10 -20.98 -32.27
C THR A 467 -32.84 -20.76 -33.76
N HIS A 468 -31.57 -20.92 -34.14
CA HIS A 468 -30.99 -21.35 -35.44
C HIS A 468 -30.24 -20.35 -36.36
N SER A 469 -28.94 -20.69 -36.52
CA SER A 469 -28.09 -20.78 -37.73
C SER A 469 -27.80 -19.55 -38.59
N ASN A 470 -26.54 -19.11 -38.63
CA ASN A 470 -25.48 -19.61 -39.52
C ASN A 470 -24.09 -19.24 -38.99
#